data_AF-A0A9D6BLM1-F1
#
_entry.id   AF-A0A9D6BLM1-F1
#
_cell.length_a   1.000
_cell.length_b   1.000
_cell.length_c   1.000
_cell.angle_alpha   90.00
_cell.angle_beta   90.00
_cell.angle_gamma   90.00
#
_symmetry.space_group_name_H-M   'P 1'
#
loop_
_entity.id
_entity.type
_entity.pdbx_description
1 polymer ?
#
loop_
_entity_poly.entity_id
_entity_poly.type
_entity_poly.pdbx_seq_one_letter_code
_entity_poly.pdbx_strand_id
1 'polypeptide(L)' 'MTIETNSQRCGVIAVVGAPNAGKSTLVNALVGQKVAITSPKAQTTRTRVMGVAIEGDAQLVL' A
#
# COMPACT_ATOMS: atom_id res chain seq x y z
N MET A 1 16.68 11.66 -32.40
CA MET A 1 16.60 12.05 -30.98
C MET A 1 15.21 11.70 -30.50
N THR A 2 15.02 10.49 -29.99
CA THR A 2 13.74 10.04 -29.43
C THR A 2 13.61 10.61 -28.03
N ILE A 3 12.53 11.35 -27.78
CA ILE A 3 12.22 11.90 -26.45
C ILE A 3 11.57 10.76 -25.68
N GLU A 4 12.33 10.13 -24.79
CA GLU A 4 11.80 9.20 -23.79
C GLU A 4 10.90 10.02 -22.85
N THR A 5 9.58 9.85 -22.98
CA THR A 5 8.62 10.47 -22.06
C THR A 5 8.64 9.65 -20.78
N ASN A 6 9.44 10.07 -19.80
CA ASN A 6 9.42 9.48 -18.46
C ASN A 6 8.07 9.80 -17.80
N SER A 7 7.10 8.89 -17.99
CA SER A 7 5.74 9.05 -17.53
C SER A 7 5.63 8.58 -16.09
N GLN A 8 5.83 9.51 -15.16
CA GLN A 8 5.55 9.28 -13.74
C GLN A 8 4.07 8.99 -13.54
N ARG A 9 3.77 7.90 -12.83
CA ARG A 9 2.39 7.44 -12.57
C ARG A 9 2.14 7.45 -11.07
N CYS A 10 0.98 7.95 -10.65
CA CYS A 10 0.57 7.94 -9.25
C CYS A 10 -0.90 7.55 -9.14
N GLY A 11 -1.24 6.71 -8.17
CA GLY A 11 -2.60 6.24 -7.96
C GLY A 11 -2.91 5.92 -6.51
N VAL A 12 -4.16 6.16 -6.12
CA VAL A 12 -4.71 5.77 -4.81
C VAL A 12 -5.43 4.44 -4.96
N ILE A 13 -5.12 3.50 -4.06
CA ILE A 13 -5.60 2.12 -4.11
C ILE A 13 -6.30 1.81 -2.81
N ALA A 14 -7.53 1.33 -2.89
CA ALA A 14 -8.27 0.88 -1.72
C ALA A 14 -8.05 -0.61 -1.47
N VAL A 15 -7.49 -0.96 -0.30
CA VAL A 15 -7.36 -2.36 0.15
C VAL A 15 -8.54 -2.72 1.05
N VAL A 16 -9.50 -3.48 0.53
CA VAL A 16 -10.76 -3.82 1.21
C VAL A 16 -10.88 -5.33 1.46
N GLY A 17 -11.63 -5.72 2.50
CA GLY A 17 -11.86 -7.12 2.85
C GLY A 17 -12.25 -7.33 4.31
N ALA A 18 -12.71 -8.55 4.64
CA ALA A 18 -13.20 -8.92 5.96
C ALA A 18 -12.18 -8.64 7.10
N PRO A 19 -12.63 -8.48 8.36
CA PRO A 19 -11.72 -8.38 9.50
C PRO A 19 -10.68 -9.51 9.49
N ASN A 20 -9.43 -9.19 9.80
CA ASN A 20 -8.30 -10.13 9.82
C ASN A 20 -7.98 -10.86 8.50
N ALA A 21 -8.52 -10.44 7.36
CA ALA A 21 -8.20 -11.01 6.04
C ALA A 21 -6.76 -10.73 5.54
N GLY A 22 -5.84 -10.29 6.41
CA GLY A 22 -4.44 -10.06 6.03
C GLY A 22 -4.16 -8.73 5.32
N LYS A 23 -5.13 -7.80 5.27
CA LYS A 23 -4.98 -6.47 4.62
C LYS A 23 -3.71 -5.72 5.05
N SER A 24 -3.48 -5.58 6.35
CA SER A 24 -2.27 -4.93 6.88
C SER A 24 -0.98 -5.67 6.53
N THR A 25 -1.05 -7.00 6.42
CA THR A 25 0.10 -7.82 6.01
C THR A 25 0.46 -7.54 4.55
N LEU A 26 -0.54 -7.46 3.67
CA LEU A 26 -0.35 -7.11 2.27
C LEU A 26 0.22 -5.70 2.10
N VAL A 27 -0.32 -4.71 2.81
CA VAL A 27 0.20 -3.33 2.78
C VAL A 27 1.67 -3.29 3.22
N ASN A 28 2.02 -3.99 4.31
CA ASN A 28 3.41 -4.06 4.77
C ASN A 28 4.35 -4.72 3.75
N ALA A 29 3.87 -5.77 3.06
CA ALA A 29 4.64 -6.44 2.03
C ALA A 29 4.88 -5.54 0.81
N LEU A 30 3.85 -4.81 0.37
CA LEU A 30 3.94 -3.89 -0.77
C LEU A 30 4.81 -2.67 -0.47
N VAL A 31 4.77 -2.15 0.75
CA VAL A 31 5.62 -1.03 1.17
C VAL A 31 7.04 -1.49 1.52
N GLY A 32 7.26 -2.79 1.75
CA GLY A 32 8.55 -3.36 2.15
C GLY A 32 8.94 -3.04 3.61
N GLN A 33 8.04 -2.41 4.38
CA GLN A 33 8.25 -2.05 5.78
C GLN A 33 6.96 -2.24 6.59
N LYS A 34 7.12 -2.40 7.90
CA LYS A 34 6.00 -2.55 8.83
C LYS A 34 5.35 -1.20 9.13
N VAL A 35 4.51 -0.73 8.21
CA VAL A 35 3.76 0.55 8.31
C VAL A 35 2.37 0.37 8.92
N ALA A 36 1.71 -0.76 8.66
CA ALA A 36 0.39 -1.10 9.17
C ALA A 36 0.47 -2.08 10.34
N ILE A 37 -0.39 -1.86 11.34
CA ILE A 37 -0.50 -2.72 12.52
C ILE A 37 -1.11 -4.07 12.11
N THR A 38 -0.42 -5.16 12.45
CA THR A 38 -0.89 -6.55 12.30
C THR A 38 -1.10 -7.16 13.68
N SER A 39 -2.20 -7.89 13.88
CA SER A 39 -2.45 -8.67 15.10
C SER A 39 -3.56 -9.70 14.87
N PRO A 40 -3.54 -10.84 15.58
CA PRO A 40 -4.56 -11.87 15.48
C PRO A 40 -5.90 -11.49 16.13
N LYS A 41 -5.94 -10.46 16.98
CA LYS A 41 -7.21 -9.96 17.54
C LYS A 41 -8.01 -9.28 16.43
N ALA A 42 -9.32 -9.49 16.38
CA ALA A 42 -10.18 -8.72 15.49
C ALA A 42 -10.13 -7.21 15.84
N GLN A 43 -10.46 -6.35 14.86
CA GLN A 43 -10.60 -4.90 15.06
C GLN A 43 -9.27 -4.13 15.27
N THR A 44 -8.21 -4.56 14.58
CA THR A 44 -6.84 -4.05 14.75
C THR A 44 -6.54 -2.71 14.06
N THR A 45 -7.31 -2.31 13.05
CA THR A 45 -7.16 -1.01 12.37
C THR A 45 -8.22 -0.03 12.88
N ARG A 46 -7.89 0.75 13.91
CA ARG A 46 -8.78 1.81 14.44
C ARG A 46 -8.62 3.17 13.72
N THR A 47 -7.52 3.34 12.99
CA THR A 47 -7.19 4.51 12.16
C THR A 47 -6.67 4.02 10.81
N ARG A 48 -7.06 4.67 9.70
CA ARG A 48 -6.50 4.35 8.37
C ARG A 48 -5.01 4.65 8.38
N VAL A 49 -4.20 3.66 8.05
CA VAL A 49 -2.76 3.84 7.81
C VAL A 49 -2.59 3.93 6.31
N MET A 50 -1.99 5.01 5.82
CA MET A 50 -1.65 5.18 4.42
C MET A 50 -0.24 4.63 4.17
N GLY A 51 -0.12 3.64 3.30
CA GLY A 51 1.16 3.10 2.85
C GLY A 51 1.57 3.72 1.52
N VAL A 52 2.83 4.11 1.35
CA VAL A 52 3.34 4.56 0.05
C VAL A 52 4.40 3.57 -0.42
N ALA A 53 4.18 2.97 -1.59
CA ALA A 53 5.16 2.13 -2.27
C ALA A 53 5.57 2.78 -3.59
N ILE A 54 6.85 2.68 -3.94
CA ILE A 54 7.40 3.20 -5.19
C ILE A 54 8.03 2.03 -5.94
N GLU A 55 7.61 1.82 -7.18
CA GLU A 55 8.13 0.78 -8.07
C GLU A 55 8.45 1.41 -9.42
N GLY A 56 9.73 1.53 -9.76
CA GLY A 56 10.18 2.29 -10.93
C GLY A 56 9.63 3.72 -10.92
N ASP A 57 8.95 4.12 -11.99
CA ASP A 57 8.33 5.44 -12.13
C ASP A 57 6.88 5.50 -11.61
N ALA A 58 6.42 4.50 -10.85
CA ALA A 58 5.06 4.41 -10.30
C ALA A 58 5.02 4.56 -8.79
N GLN A 59 4.09 5.38 -8.30
CA GLN A 59 3.77 5.57 -6.89
C GLN A 59 2.38 5.00 -6.56
N LEU A 60 2.34 4.10 -5.59
CA LEU A 60 1.12 3.49 -5.07
C LEU A 60 0.82 4.07 -3.69
N VAL A 61 -0.38 4.61 -3.53
CA VAL A 61 -0.89 5.14 -2.25
C VAL A 61 -1.98 4.19 -1.74
N LEU A 62 -1.63 3.33 -0.78
CA LEU A 62 -2.38 2.18 -0.25
C LEU A 62 -3.12 2.51 1.07
#